data_AF-A0A2A4G8B1-F1
#
_entry.id   AF-A0A2A4G8B1-F1
#
_cell.length_a   1.000
_cell.length_b   1.000
_cell.length_c   1.000
_cell.angle_alpha   90.00
_cell.angle_beta   90.00
_cell.angle_gamma   90.00
#
_symmetry.space_group_name_H-M   'P 1'
#
loop_
_entity.id
_entity.type
_entity.pdbx_description
1 polymer ?
#
loop_
_entity_poly.entity_id
_entity_poly.type
_entity_poly.pdbx_seq_one_letter_code
_entity_poly.pdbx_strand_id
1 'polypeptide(L)'
;MDNNQHSYNKAQERVLEIKGFYSKLMSSVITVIILAGINYYLNAWSYPWFLWIVAIVVLATAVRAFKVFGINGVWGSQWEKRKIKELMQKEEDNQNSRWE
;
A
#
# COMPACT_ATOMS: atom_id res chain seq x y z
N MET A 1 -10.21 -27.96 13.43
CA MET A 1 -10.79 -27.47 12.16
C MET A 1 -10.62 -25.95 12.02
N ASP A 2 -9.43 -25.42 12.34
CA ASP A 2 -9.22 -23.96 12.52
C ASP A 2 -8.33 -23.32 11.44
N ASN A 3 -7.86 -24.10 10.46
CA ASN A 3 -6.92 -23.61 9.45
C ASN A 3 -7.60 -22.71 8.39
N ASN A 4 -8.92 -22.84 8.20
CA ASN A 4 -9.64 -22.14 7.13
C ASN A 4 -9.99 -20.69 7.46
N GLN A 5 -10.26 -20.35 8.73
CA GLN A 5 -10.57 -18.97 9.14
C GLN A 5 -9.35 -18.05 9.05
N HIS A 6 -8.17 -18.57 9.40
CA HIS A 6 -6.92 -17.81 9.32
C HIS A 6 -6.53 -17.49 7.87
N SER A 7 -6.80 -18.40 6.92
CA SER A 7 -6.60 -18.14 5.49
C SER A 7 -7.60 -17.15 4.91
N TYR A 8 -8.86 -17.19 5.36
CA TYR A 8 -9.92 -16.30 4.87
C TYR A 8 -9.71 -14.85 5.29
N ASN A 9 -9.35 -14.60 6.54
CA ASN A 9 -9.10 -13.25 7.05
C ASN A 9 -7.91 -12.59 6.33
N LYS A 10 -6.85 -13.36 6.06
CA LYS A 10 -5.67 -12.86 5.34
C LYS A 10 -5.98 -12.48 3.89
N ALA A 11 -6.88 -13.21 3.24
CA ALA A 11 -7.34 -12.88 1.89
C ALA A 11 -8.23 -11.62 1.90
N GLN A 12 -9.08 -11.43 2.92
CA GLN A 12 -9.92 -10.23 3.04
C GLN A 12 -9.11 -8.95 3.28
N GLU A 13 -8.10 -8.99 4.15
CA GLU A 13 -7.23 -7.82 4.39
C GLU A 13 -6.52 -7.36 3.11
N ARG A 14 -6.02 -8.31 2.32
CA ARG A 14 -5.39 -8.03 1.01
C ARG A 14 -6.36 -7.31 0.07
N VAL A 15 -7.61 -7.75 0.01
CA VAL A 15 -8.63 -7.13 -0.84
C VAL A 15 -8.95 -5.72 -0.35
N LEU A 16 -9.06 -5.50 0.96
CA LEU A 16 -9.28 -4.17 1.55
C LEU A 16 -8.14 -3.19 1.24
N GLU A 17 -6.89 -3.63 1.36
CA GLU A 17 -5.71 -2.81 1.01
C GLU A 17 -5.69 -2.43 -0.47
N ILE A 18 -5.95 -3.39 -1.35
CA ILE A 18 -6.04 -3.15 -2.80
C ILE A 18 -7.16 -2.15 -3.10
N LYS A 19 -8.34 -2.32 -2.48
CA LYS A 19 -9.48 -1.41 -2.68
C LYS A 19 -9.18 0.02 -2.24
N GLY A 20 -8.52 0.19 -1.08
CA GLY A 20 -8.09 1.49 -0.58
C GLY A 20 -7.08 2.18 -1.50
N PHE A 21 -6.16 1.40 -2.08
CA PHE A 21 -5.21 1.89 -3.06
C PHE A 21 -5.88 2.35 -4.37
N TYR A 22 -6.78 1.55 -4.93
CA TYR A 22 -7.52 1.91 -6.15
C TYR A 22 -8.32 3.20 -5.98
N SER A 23 -8.93 3.43 -4.82
CA SER A 23 -9.63 4.68 -4.52
C SER A 23 -8.71 5.91 -4.61
N LYS A 24 -7.52 5.82 -4.00
CA LYS A 24 -6.52 6.91 -4.06
C LYS A 24 -5.93 7.07 -5.46
N LEU A 25 -5.72 5.98 -6.20
CA LEU A 25 -5.21 6.00 -7.56
C LEU A 25 -6.22 6.65 -8.53
N MET A 26 -7.49 6.26 -8.46
CA MET A 26 -8.57 6.91 -9.23
C MET A 26 -8.67 8.39 -8.95
N SER A 27 -8.63 8.80 -7.67
CA SER A 27 -8.62 10.21 -7.31
C SER A 27 -7.41 10.95 -7.91
N SER A 28 -6.21 10.35 -7.89
CA SER A 28 -5.01 10.94 -8.49
C SER A 28 -5.12 11.12 -10.01
N VAL A 29 -5.69 10.14 -10.72
CA VAL A 29 -5.90 10.19 -12.17
C VAL A 29 -6.89 11.30 -12.53
N ILE A 30 -8.00 11.40 -11.80
CA ILE A 30 -9.00 12.46 -11.99
C ILE A 30 -8.36 13.84 -11.79
N THR A 31 -7.56 14.02 -10.75
CA THR A 31 -6.84 15.29 -10.51
C THR A 31 -5.92 15.64 -11.67
N VAL A 32 -5.16 14.67 -12.22
CA VAL A 32 -4.29 14.89 -13.39
C VAL A 32 -5.09 15.27 -14.63
N ILE A 33 -6.23 14.63 -14.89
CA ILE A 33 -7.10 14.95 -16.04
C ILE A 33 -7.66 16.37 -15.94
N ILE A 34 -8.16 16.76 -14.76
CA ILE A 34 -8.66 18.12 -14.51
C ILE A 34 -7.52 19.14 -14.75
N LEU A 35 -6.32 18.85 -14.23
CA LEU A 35 -5.18 19.73 -14.37
C LEU A 35 -4.69 19.85 -15.83
N ALA A 36 -4.72 18.75 -16.58
CA ALA A 36 -4.40 18.74 -18.01
C ALA A 36 -5.41 19.59 -18.81
N GLY A 37 -6.70 19.50 -18.48
CA GLY A 37 -7.75 20.34 -19.07
C GLY A 37 -7.56 21.84 -18.78
N ILE A 38 -7.21 22.18 -17.55
CA ILE A 38 -6.90 23.56 -17.14
C ILE A 38 -5.67 24.10 -17.90
N ASN A 39 -4.61 23.30 -18.02
CA ASN A 39 -3.41 23.71 -18.75
C ASN A 39 -3.66 23.90 -20.25
N TYR A 40 -4.50 23.05 -20.85
CA TYR A 40 -4.92 23.19 -22.24
C TYR A 40 -5.69 24.50 -22.47
N TYR A 41 -6.57 24.88 -21.53
CA TYR A 41 -7.40 26.08 -21.66
C TYR A 41 -6.64 27.38 -21.35
N LEU A 42 -5.67 27.36 -20.44
CA LEU A 42 -5.03 28.58 -19.95
C LEU A 42 -3.85 29.08 -20.77
N ASN A 43 -3.04 28.21 -21.39
CA ASN A 43 -1.66 28.62 -21.68
C ASN A 43 -1.09 28.31 -23.07
N ALA A 44 -1.85 27.70 -23.99
CA ALA A 44 -1.44 27.47 -25.39
C ALA A 44 0.06 27.13 -25.55
N TRP A 45 0.61 26.29 -24.64
CA TRP A 45 2.01 25.83 -24.64
C TRP A 45 3.14 26.83 -24.25
N SER A 46 2.84 28.06 -23.83
CA SER A 46 3.91 29.06 -23.55
C SER A 46 4.74 28.78 -22.27
N TYR A 47 4.15 28.16 -21.26
CA TYR A 47 4.87 27.76 -20.03
C TYR A 47 4.30 26.44 -19.48
N PRO A 48 4.96 25.28 -19.71
CA PRO A 48 4.44 23.96 -19.36
C PRO A 48 4.70 23.60 -17.87
N TRP A 49 4.32 24.49 -16.96
CA TRP A 49 4.51 24.30 -15.51
C TRP A 49 3.75 23.06 -14.97
N PHE A 50 2.70 22.62 -15.67
CA PHE A 50 1.93 21.41 -15.32
C PHE A 50 2.79 20.14 -15.30
N LEU A 51 3.89 20.09 -16.05
CA LEU A 51 4.80 18.94 -16.09
C LEU A 51 5.40 18.65 -14.73
N TRP A 52 5.70 19.69 -13.94
CA TRP A 52 6.21 19.54 -12.57
C TRP A 52 5.16 18.92 -11.64
N ILE A 53 3.90 19.32 -11.79
CA ILE A 53 2.81 18.76 -10.99
C ILE A 53 2.54 17.30 -11.39
N VAL A 54 2.52 17.02 -12.69
CA VAL A 54 2.37 15.66 -13.20
C VAL A 54 3.52 14.78 -12.71
N ALA A 55 4.76 15.27 -12.73
CA ALA A 55 5.92 14.53 -12.23
C ALA A 55 5.77 14.15 -10.74
N ILE A 56 5.32 15.08 -9.90
CA ILE A 56 5.10 14.82 -8.47
C ILE A 56 3.95 13.83 -8.26
N VAL A 57 2.84 13.97 -9.00
CA VAL A 57 1.69 13.06 -8.87
C VAL A 57 2.07 11.64 -9.32
N VAL A 58 2.76 11.51 -10.44
CA VAL A 58 3.26 10.22 -10.95
C VAL A 58 4.21 9.58 -9.94
N LEU A 59 5.16 10.34 -9.40
CA LEU A 59 6.09 9.84 -8.39
C LEU A 59 5.36 9.41 -7.10
N ALA A 60 4.42 10.22 -6.61
CA ALA A 60 3.64 9.90 -5.42
C ALA A 60 2.75 8.65 -5.59
N THR A 61 2.17 8.47 -6.77
CA THR A 61 1.37 7.28 -7.12
C THR A 61 2.28 6.06 -7.29
N ALA A 62 3.45 6.20 -7.92
CA ALA A 62 4.43 5.13 -8.06
C ALA A 62 4.93 4.62 -6.71
N VAL A 63 5.26 5.51 -5.76
CA VAL A 63 5.68 5.11 -4.40
C VAL A 63 4.56 4.37 -3.66
N ARG A 64 3.30 4.84 -3.77
CA ARG A 64 2.15 4.14 -3.18
C ARG A 64 1.90 2.78 -3.82
N ALA A 65 2.02 2.69 -5.15
CA ALA A 65 1.90 1.44 -5.89
C ALA A 65 2.97 0.45 -5.44
N PHE A 66 4.22 0.92 -5.33
CA PHE A 66 5.34 0.10 -4.87
C PHE A 66 5.14 -0.41 -3.44
N LYS A 67 4.53 0.38 -2.55
CA LYS A 67 4.20 -0.05 -1.19
C LYS A 67 3.14 -1.16 -1.18
N VAL A 68 2.08 -1.01 -1.97
CA VAL A 68 0.96 -1.96 -2.05
C VAL A 68 1.36 -3.27 -2.74
N PHE A 69 2.07 -3.18 -3.87
CA PHE A 69 2.46 -4.36 -4.66
C PHE A 69 3.79 -4.99 -4.19
N GLY A 70 4.77 -4.20 -3.76
CA GLY A 70 6.12 -4.67 -3.46
C GLY A 70 6.33 -5.05 -1.99
N ILE A 71 5.89 -4.21 -1.05
CA ILE A 71 6.25 -4.38 0.37
C ILE A 71 5.29 -5.33 1.08
N ASN A 72 3.97 -5.20 0.88
CA ASN A 72 3.01 -6.13 1.50
C ASN A 72 2.85 -7.45 0.70
N GLY A 73 3.09 -7.41 -0.61
CA GLY A 73 2.83 -8.49 -1.57
C GLY A 73 3.67 -9.77 -1.36
N VAL A 74 4.99 -9.61 -1.37
CA VAL A 74 5.96 -10.71 -1.53
C VAL A 74 6.93 -10.82 -0.33
N TRP A 75 7.41 -9.69 0.20
CA TRP A 75 8.32 -9.67 1.36
C TRP A 75 7.60 -9.51 2.71
N GLY A 76 6.50 -8.76 2.75
CA GLY A 76 5.77 -8.46 3.99
C GLY A 76 5.26 -9.71 4.69
N SER A 77 4.63 -10.64 3.96
CA SER A 77 4.07 -11.88 4.53
C SER A 77 5.13 -12.79 5.19
N GLN A 78 6.34 -12.84 4.64
CA GLN A 78 7.44 -13.62 5.22
C GLN A 78 8.03 -12.94 6.47
N TRP A 79 8.19 -11.62 6.43
CA TRP A 79 8.64 -10.84 7.59
C TRP A 79 7.62 -10.88 8.74
N GLU A 80 6.32 -10.71 8.44
CA GLU A 80 5.22 -10.82 9.41
C GLU A 80 5.19 -12.20 10.07
N LYS A 81 5.24 -13.27 9.27
CA LYS A 81 5.25 -14.64 9.79
C LYS A 81 6.45 -14.88 10.72
N ARG A 82 7.63 -14.39 10.33
CA ARG A 82 8.83 -14.46 11.19
C ARG A 82 8.62 -13.72 12.49
N LYS A 83 8.03 -12.52 12.43
CA LYS A 83 7.93 -11.68 13.62
C LYS A 83 6.86 -12.14 14.60
N ILE A 84 5.75 -12.69 14.10
CA ILE A 84 4.76 -13.38 14.91
C ILE A 84 5.37 -14.62 15.57
N LYS A 85 6.16 -15.41 14.83
CA LYS A 85 6.85 -16.59 15.38
C LYS A 85 7.83 -16.24 16.51
N GLU A 86 8.60 -15.17 16.34
CA GLU A 86 9.49 -14.66 17.40
C GLU A 86 8.73 -14.16 18.64
N LEU A 87 7.55 -13.55 18.46
CA LEU A 87 6.72 -13.11 19.58
C LEU A 87 6.12 -14.29 20.35
N MET A 88 5.61 -15.31 19.65
CA MET A 88 5.10 -16.53 20.28
C MET A 88 6.20 -17.28 21.05
N GLN A 89 7.40 -17.41 20.48
CA GLN A 89 8.54 -18.01 21.20
C GLN A 89 8.93 -17.20 22.45
N LYS A 90 8.93 -15.87 22.37
CA LYS A 90 9.19 -15.03 23.54
C LYS A 90 8.12 -15.18 24.63
N GLU A 91 6.86 -15.35 24.25
CA GLU A 91 5.77 -15.60 25.20
C GLU A 91 5.87 -16.99 25.84
N GLU A 92 6.19 -18.02 25.06
CA GLU A 92 6.44 -19.38 25.58
C GLU A 92 7.65 -19.44 26.52
N ASP A 93 8.77 -18.83 26.13
CA ASP A 93 9.99 -18.76 26.97
C ASP A 93 9.72 -18.01 28.28
N ASN A 94 8.98 -16.89 28.22
CA ASN A 94 8.60 -16.11 29.40
C ASN A 94 7.63 -16.89 30.31
N GLN A 95 6.63 -17.57 29.74
CA GLN A 95 5.75 -18.45 30.50
C GLN A 95 6.51 -19.58 31.19
N ASN A 96 7.44 -20.25 30.50
CA ASN A 96 8.20 -21.36 31.07
C ASN A 96 9.12 -20.90 32.21
N SER A 97 9.74 -19.72 32.09
CA SER A 97 10.54 -19.11 33.17
C SER A 97 9.75 -18.64 34.40
N ARG A 98 8.41 -18.63 34.33
CA ARG A 98 7.52 -18.18 35.42
C ARG A 98 7.04 -19.32 36.31
N TRP A 99 7.30 -20.57 35.94
CA TRP A 99 6.91 -21.78 36.66
C TRP A 99 8.11 -22.62 37.13
N GLU A 100 9.34 -22.11 36.95
CA GLU A 100 10.60 -22.62 37.52
C GLU A 100 11.05 -21.78 38.73
#